data_AF-A0AAU9MMI3-F1
#
_entry.id   AF-A0AAU9MMI3-F1
#
_cell.length_a   1.000
_cell.length_b   1.000
_cell.length_c   1.000
_cell.angle_alpha   90.00
_cell.angle_beta   90.00
_cell.angle_gamma   90.00
#
_symmetry.space_group_name_H-M   'P 1'
#
loop_
_entity.id
_entity.type
_entity.pdbx_description
1 polymer ?
#
loop_
_entity_poly.entity_id
_entity_poly.type
_entity_poly.pdbx_seq_one_letter_code
_entity_poly.pdbx_strand_id
1 'polypeptide(L)'
;MGAAGSKLEKALGDQFPEGERYFGLENFGNTCYCNSVLQALYFCVPFREQLLEYYSSNKSFADAEENLLTCLADLFTQITSQKKKTGVIAPKRFVQRLKKQNEIFRSYMHQDAHEFLNYLLNELVDILEKVSRAAKSDPESCSSSEQIPNGIKTSHINGHVREPLITWVHKNFQGILTNETRCLRCETVTARDETFLDLSLDIEQNTSITSCLKNFSSTETLNAEDKFFCDKCCSLQEAQKRMKIKKPPQILVIHLKRFKYIEQLGRYKKLSYRVVFPPGAQTKQHCRRHRRRIFSFRGCGPCRKWAQPRTLREPREKP
;
A
#
# COMPACT_ATOMS: atom_id res chain seq x y z
N MET A 1 23.10 -9.45 -40.02
CA MET A 1 22.21 -9.93 -38.95
C MET A 1 22.10 -8.85 -37.88
N GLY A 2 21.04 -8.05 -37.88
CA GLY A 2 20.90 -6.90 -36.97
C GLY A 2 20.37 -7.35 -35.61
N ALA A 3 21.03 -6.95 -34.53
CA ALA A 3 20.63 -7.27 -33.17
C ALA A 3 19.18 -6.82 -32.90
N ALA A 4 18.29 -7.81 -32.76
CA ALA A 4 16.87 -7.65 -32.47
C ALA A 4 16.61 -7.28 -31.00
N GLY A 5 17.35 -6.29 -30.49
CA GLY A 5 17.14 -5.76 -29.15
C GLY A 5 15.88 -4.88 -29.10
N SER A 6 15.11 -4.99 -28.03
CA SER A 6 13.98 -4.09 -27.79
C SER A 6 14.45 -2.63 -27.65
N LYS A 7 13.54 -1.66 -27.82
CA LYS A 7 13.90 -0.22 -27.67
C LYS A 7 14.53 0.08 -26.30
N LEU A 8 14.11 -0.63 -25.25
CA LEU A 8 14.64 -0.47 -23.90
C LEU A 8 16.04 -1.07 -23.77
N GLU A 9 16.28 -2.25 -24.34
CA GLU A 9 17.62 -2.86 -24.39
C GLU A 9 18.61 -1.98 -25.15
N LYS A 10 18.16 -1.37 -26.25
CA LYS A 10 18.97 -0.41 -27.01
C LYS A 10 19.24 0.89 -26.25
N ALA A 11 18.31 1.33 -25.41
CA ALA A 11 18.47 2.55 -24.62
C ALA A 11 19.40 2.38 -23.41
N LEU A 12 19.41 1.18 -22.81
CA LEU A 12 20.25 0.87 -21.65
C LEU A 12 21.63 0.35 -22.06
N GLY A 13 21.75 -0.31 -23.22
CA GLY A 13 23.02 -0.82 -23.74
C GLY A 13 23.75 -1.69 -22.71
N ASP A 14 25.01 -1.35 -22.43
CA ASP A 14 25.88 -2.05 -21.49
C ASP A 14 25.54 -1.81 -20.01
N GLN A 15 24.61 -0.88 -19.70
CA GLN A 15 24.14 -0.63 -18.33
C GLN A 15 22.95 -1.52 -17.93
N PHE A 16 22.59 -2.48 -18.77
CA PHE A 16 21.50 -3.41 -18.45
C PHE A 16 21.93 -4.32 -17.29
N PRO A 17 21.29 -4.25 -16.10
CA PRO A 17 21.73 -5.04 -14.96
C PRO A 17 21.62 -6.53 -15.27
N GLU A 18 22.68 -7.28 -14.98
CA GLU A 18 22.69 -8.72 -15.17
C GLU A 18 21.66 -9.39 -14.26
N GLY A 19 20.87 -10.31 -14.82
CA GLY A 19 19.82 -11.03 -14.10
C GLY A 19 18.47 -10.30 -13.96
N GLU A 20 18.40 -8.98 -14.17
CA GLU A 20 17.14 -8.23 -14.09
C GLU A 20 16.29 -8.37 -15.35
N ARG A 21 14.97 -8.34 -15.16
CA ARG A 21 13.98 -8.53 -16.23
C ARG A 21 12.95 -7.42 -16.18
N TYR A 22 12.75 -6.72 -17.29
CA TYR A 22 11.85 -5.58 -17.36
C TYR A 22 10.61 -5.92 -18.19
N PHE A 23 9.52 -6.21 -17.49
CA PHE A 23 8.24 -6.58 -18.10
C PHE A 23 7.16 -5.57 -17.76
N GLY A 24 6.50 -5.06 -18.80
CA GLY A 24 5.27 -4.28 -18.64
C GLY A 24 4.09 -5.19 -18.28
N LEU A 25 3.03 -4.61 -17.70
CA LEU A 25 1.79 -5.32 -17.40
C LEU A 25 0.66 -4.81 -18.31
N GLU A 26 -0.06 -5.73 -18.95
CA GLU A 26 -1.25 -5.40 -19.75
C GLU A 26 -2.36 -4.79 -18.87
N ASN A 27 -3.13 -3.88 -19.44
CA ASN A 27 -4.25 -3.21 -18.77
C ASN A 27 -5.57 -3.87 -19.17
N PHE A 28 -6.40 -4.24 -18.19
CA PHE A 28 -7.69 -4.92 -18.39
C PHE A 28 -8.88 -3.99 -18.11
N GLY A 29 -8.81 -2.78 -18.64
CA GLY A 29 -9.81 -1.72 -18.41
C GLY A 29 -9.58 -1.03 -17.07
N ASN A 30 -8.98 0.16 -17.12
CA ASN A 30 -8.71 1.02 -15.96
C ASN A 30 -7.92 0.37 -14.81
N THR A 31 -7.19 -0.73 -15.04
CA THR A 31 -6.37 -1.44 -14.04
C THR A 31 -4.96 -0.86 -13.86
N CYS A 32 -4.72 0.35 -14.37
CA CYS A 32 -3.41 0.99 -14.29
C CYS A 32 -2.98 1.30 -12.85
N TYR A 33 -3.92 1.54 -11.94
CA TYR A 33 -3.66 1.70 -10.51
C TYR A 33 -2.99 0.44 -9.95
N CYS A 34 -3.54 -0.74 -10.26
CA CYS A 34 -3.01 -2.04 -9.88
C CYS A 34 -1.64 -2.29 -10.49
N ASN A 35 -1.51 -2.12 -11.81
CA ASN A 35 -0.24 -2.35 -12.50
C ASN A 35 0.90 -1.48 -11.94
N SER A 36 0.61 -0.21 -11.60
CA SER A 36 1.62 0.70 -11.04
C SER A 36 2.13 0.25 -9.66
N VAL A 37 1.23 -0.26 -8.82
CA VAL A 37 1.58 -0.75 -7.47
C VAL A 37 2.33 -2.08 -7.57
N LEU A 38 1.89 -3.01 -8.43
CA LEU A 38 2.58 -4.28 -8.65
C LEU A 38 4.02 -4.08 -9.12
N GLN A 39 4.24 -3.13 -10.03
CA GLN A 39 5.57 -2.77 -10.50
C GLN A 39 6.42 -2.18 -9.35
N ALA A 40 5.86 -1.27 -8.54
CA ALA A 40 6.58 -0.70 -7.41
C ALA A 40 7.00 -1.79 -6.40
N LEU A 41 6.10 -2.71 -6.06
CA LEU A 41 6.38 -3.84 -5.17
C LEU A 41 7.38 -4.83 -5.77
N TYR A 42 7.36 -5.07 -7.09
CA TYR A 42 8.33 -5.96 -7.74
C TYR A 42 9.77 -5.44 -7.61
N PHE A 43 9.97 -4.13 -7.71
CA PHE A 43 11.30 -3.51 -7.56
C PHE A 43 11.71 -3.29 -6.10
N CYS A 44 10.85 -3.62 -5.13
CA CYS A 44 11.24 -3.79 -3.74
C CYS A 44 11.95 -5.16 -3.59
N VAL A 45 13.26 -5.19 -3.87
CA VAL A 45 14.07 -6.43 -3.87
C VAL A 45 13.86 -7.31 -2.62
N PRO A 46 13.87 -6.78 -1.39
CA PRO A 46 13.67 -7.61 -0.19
C PRO A 46 12.28 -8.27 -0.14
N PHE A 47 11.24 -7.56 -0.60
CA PHE A 47 9.88 -8.10 -0.68
C PHE A 47 9.76 -9.15 -1.78
N ARG A 48 10.32 -8.88 -2.97
CA ARG A 48 10.34 -9.80 -4.11
C ARG A 48 10.99 -11.13 -3.75
N GLU A 49 12.18 -11.09 -3.15
CA GLU A 49 12.95 -12.29 -2.82
C GLU A 49 12.23 -13.15 -1.77
N GLN A 50 11.74 -12.53 -0.70
CA GLN A 50 10.99 -13.25 0.35
C GLN A 50 9.70 -13.87 -0.16
N LEU A 51 8.98 -13.20 -1.07
CA LEU A 51 7.79 -13.76 -1.70
C LEU A 51 8.12 -15.00 -2.54
N LEU A 52 9.19 -14.94 -3.35
CA LEU A 52 9.61 -16.04 -4.22
C LEU A 52 10.15 -17.23 -3.42
N GLU A 53 10.89 -16.97 -2.34
CA GLU A 53 11.37 -18.00 -1.41
C GLU A 53 10.18 -18.69 -0.73
N TYR A 54 9.26 -17.91 -0.14
CA TYR A 54 8.05 -18.43 0.49
C TYR A 54 7.23 -19.31 -0.45
N TYR A 55 7.07 -18.88 -1.71
CA TYR A 55 6.31 -19.61 -2.71
C TYR A 55 6.98 -20.94 -3.10
N SER A 56 8.30 -20.94 -3.18
CA SER A 56 9.08 -22.13 -3.54
C SER A 56 9.06 -23.18 -2.43
N SER A 57 9.12 -22.75 -1.16
CA SER A 57 9.03 -23.64 0.02
C SER A 57 7.63 -24.20 0.26
N ASN A 58 6.58 -23.45 -0.08
CA ASN A 58 5.18 -23.81 0.23
C ASN A 58 4.37 -24.25 -1.00
N LYS A 59 5.04 -24.68 -2.07
CA LYS A 59 4.40 -25.04 -3.34
C LYS A 59 3.30 -26.11 -3.19
N SER A 60 3.45 -27.04 -2.24
CA SER A 60 2.46 -28.08 -1.92
C SER A 60 1.14 -27.52 -1.34
N PHE A 61 1.20 -26.46 -0.53
CA PHE A 61 0.03 -25.81 0.08
C PHE A 61 -0.62 -24.78 -0.87
N ALA A 62 0.18 -24.20 -1.78
CA ALA A 62 -0.28 -23.21 -2.75
C ALA A 62 -1.27 -23.77 -3.79
N ASP A 63 -1.21 -25.07 -4.08
CA ASP A 63 -2.14 -25.76 -4.98
C ASP A 63 -3.50 -26.08 -4.32
N ALA A 64 -3.59 -26.03 -2.98
CA ALA A 64 -4.82 -26.39 -2.25
C ALA A 64 -5.84 -25.23 -2.17
N GLU A 65 -5.41 -23.97 -2.04
CA GLU A 65 -6.29 -22.80 -2.05
C GLU A 65 -5.67 -21.58 -2.77
N GLU A 66 -6.13 -21.31 -3.99
CA GLU A 66 -5.73 -20.14 -4.78
C GLU A 66 -6.13 -18.83 -4.04
N ASN A 67 -5.17 -17.97 -3.72
CA ASN A 67 -5.38 -16.71 -3.00
C ASN A 67 -4.55 -15.57 -3.61
N LEU A 68 -4.68 -14.35 -3.09
CA LEU A 68 -4.01 -13.19 -3.66
C LEU A 68 -2.47 -13.29 -3.56
N LEU A 69 -1.96 -13.89 -2.48
CA LEU A 69 -0.54 -14.11 -2.25
C LEU A 69 0.04 -15.09 -3.29
N THR A 70 -0.63 -16.23 -3.53
CA THR A 70 -0.17 -17.21 -4.53
C THR A 70 -0.27 -16.64 -5.94
N CYS A 71 -1.35 -15.90 -6.27
CA CYS A 71 -1.47 -15.20 -7.54
C CYS A 71 -0.36 -14.15 -7.75
N LEU A 72 0.04 -13.44 -6.70
CA LEU A 72 1.12 -12.45 -6.75
C LEU A 72 2.48 -13.13 -6.95
N ALA A 73 2.73 -14.21 -6.20
CA ALA A 73 3.96 -14.99 -6.32
C ALA A 73 4.11 -15.62 -7.71
N ASP A 74 3.02 -16.16 -8.27
CA ASP A 74 2.97 -16.66 -9.65
C ASP A 74 3.35 -15.57 -10.65
N LEU A 75 2.78 -14.38 -10.51
CA LEU A 75 3.08 -13.25 -11.39
C LEU A 75 4.56 -12.87 -11.32
N PHE A 76 5.13 -12.77 -10.12
CA PHE A 76 6.55 -12.42 -9.93
C PHE A 76 7.48 -13.53 -10.42
N THR A 77 7.08 -14.79 -10.27
CA THR A 77 7.79 -15.95 -10.81
C THR A 77 7.76 -15.94 -12.34
N GLN A 78 6.63 -15.60 -12.95
CA GLN A 78 6.52 -15.47 -14.42
C GLN A 78 7.45 -14.38 -14.96
N ILE A 79 7.55 -13.23 -14.28
CA ILE A 79 8.49 -12.16 -14.67
C ILE A 79 9.94 -12.67 -14.55
N THR A 80 10.27 -13.30 -13.43
CA THR A 80 11.65 -13.73 -13.08
C THR A 80 12.09 -15.00 -13.81
N SER A 81 11.18 -15.78 -14.38
CA SER A 81 11.46 -17.01 -15.14
C SER A 81 11.52 -16.81 -16.65
N GLN A 82 11.06 -15.66 -17.16
CA GLN A 82 11.04 -15.37 -18.59
C GLN A 82 12.39 -15.20 -19.30
N LYS A 83 12.66 -15.98 -20.36
CA LYS A 83 13.96 -16.00 -21.06
C LYS A 83 14.37 -14.66 -21.70
N LYS A 84 13.38 -13.84 -22.08
CA LYS A 84 13.63 -12.51 -22.69
C LYS A 84 13.94 -11.49 -21.60
N LYS A 85 14.89 -10.59 -21.87
CA LYS A 85 15.24 -9.48 -20.96
C LYS A 85 14.10 -8.46 -20.83
N THR A 86 13.30 -8.31 -21.88
CA THR A 86 12.19 -7.35 -21.92
C THR A 86 10.93 -7.94 -22.56
N GLY A 87 9.77 -7.43 -22.16
CA GLY A 87 8.49 -7.81 -22.75
C GLY A 87 7.26 -7.28 -22.02
N VAL A 88 6.13 -7.96 -22.22
CA VAL A 88 4.84 -7.63 -21.61
C VAL A 88 4.22 -8.92 -21.08
N ILE A 89 3.63 -8.86 -19.88
CA ILE A 89 2.91 -9.95 -19.23
C ILE A 89 1.48 -9.51 -18.90
N ALA A 90 0.56 -10.46 -19.02
CA ALA A 90 -0.85 -10.27 -18.77
C ALA A 90 -1.21 -10.75 -17.34
N PRO A 91 -1.40 -9.87 -16.33
CA PRO A 91 -1.74 -10.28 -14.96
C PRO A 91 -3.21 -10.76 -14.80
N LYS A 92 -3.70 -11.61 -15.72
CA LYS A 92 -5.12 -12.04 -15.77
C LYS A 92 -5.55 -12.75 -14.49
N ARG A 93 -4.78 -13.74 -14.04
CA ARG A 93 -5.09 -14.53 -12.83
C ARG A 93 -5.18 -13.64 -11.58
N PHE A 94 -4.19 -12.78 -11.39
CA PHE A 94 -4.17 -11.83 -10.27
C PHE A 94 -5.36 -10.86 -10.30
N VAL A 95 -5.65 -10.24 -11.44
CA VAL A 95 -6.77 -9.29 -11.57
C VAL A 95 -8.11 -9.99 -11.36
N GLN A 96 -8.30 -11.20 -11.88
CA GLN A 96 -9.51 -11.98 -11.65
C GLN A 96 -9.70 -12.32 -10.17
N ARG A 97 -8.62 -12.72 -9.48
CA ARG A 97 -8.68 -13.01 -8.04
C ARG A 97 -9.01 -11.77 -7.21
N LEU A 98 -8.35 -10.64 -7.51
CA LEU A 98 -8.61 -9.35 -6.88
C LEU A 98 -10.09 -8.94 -7.00
N LYS A 99 -10.65 -9.03 -8.22
CA LYS A 99 -12.07 -8.70 -8.48
C LYS A 99 -13.05 -9.65 -7.78
N LYS A 100 -12.64 -10.88 -7.50
CA LYS A 100 -13.46 -11.87 -6.78
C LYS A 100 -13.44 -11.64 -5.27
N GLN A 101 -12.33 -11.18 -4.71
CA GLN A 101 -12.19 -10.99 -3.26
C GLN A 101 -12.71 -9.64 -2.76
N ASN A 102 -12.60 -8.58 -3.55
CA ASN A 102 -13.00 -7.24 -3.11
C ASN A 102 -13.95 -6.58 -4.13
N GLU A 103 -15.13 -6.20 -3.64
CA GLU A 103 -16.20 -5.61 -4.44
C GLU A 103 -15.83 -4.25 -5.02
N ILE A 104 -15.03 -3.45 -4.29
CA ILE A 104 -14.61 -2.10 -4.71
C ILE A 104 -13.84 -2.18 -6.04
N PHE A 105 -12.99 -3.20 -6.18
CA PHE A 105 -12.15 -3.40 -7.37
C PHE A 105 -12.84 -4.18 -8.50
N ARG A 106 -14.08 -4.66 -8.30
CA ARG A 106 -14.82 -5.46 -9.30
C ARG A 106 -15.24 -4.64 -10.52
N SER A 107 -15.46 -3.35 -10.32
CA SER A 107 -15.86 -2.41 -11.37
C SER A 107 -14.76 -2.16 -12.41
N TYR A 108 -15.13 -1.62 -13.56
CA TYR A 108 -14.18 -1.13 -14.58
C TYR A 108 -13.82 0.35 -14.39
N MET A 109 -14.09 0.91 -13.20
CA MET A 109 -13.78 2.31 -12.88
C MET A 109 -12.31 2.45 -12.48
N HIS A 110 -11.78 3.67 -12.62
CA HIS A 110 -10.50 3.99 -12.00
C HIS A 110 -10.62 3.93 -10.48
N GLN A 111 -9.58 3.43 -9.83
CA GLN A 111 -9.50 3.27 -8.37
C GLN A 111 -8.25 3.96 -7.84
N ASP A 112 -8.22 4.23 -6.54
CA ASP A 112 -7.04 4.79 -5.89
C ASP A 112 -5.96 3.70 -5.76
N ALA A 113 -4.75 4.02 -6.22
CA ALA A 113 -3.60 3.13 -6.11
C ALA A 113 -3.16 2.95 -4.66
N HIS A 114 -3.34 3.97 -3.81
CA HIS A 114 -3.02 3.90 -2.39
C HIS A 114 -3.97 2.94 -1.64
N GLU A 115 -5.26 3.02 -1.93
CA GLU A 115 -6.27 2.10 -1.38
C GLU A 115 -5.98 0.67 -1.80
N PHE A 116 -5.64 0.44 -3.07
CA PHE A 116 -5.24 -0.88 -3.55
C PHE A 116 -3.98 -1.41 -2.85
N LEU A 117 -2.95 -0.58 -2.66
CA LEU A 117 -1.73 -0.98 -1.96
C LEU A 117 -2.03 -1.40 -0.51
N ASN A 118 -2.82 -0.59 0.21
CA ASN A 118 -3.19 -0.89 1.59
C ASN A 118 -4.02 -2.17 1.68
N TYR A 119 -5.00 -2.34 0.80
CA TYR A 119 -5.76 -3.58 0.73
C TYR A 119 -4.84 -4.79 0.48
N LEU A 120 -3.96 -4.70 -0.52
CA LEU A 120 -3.05 -5.78 -0.88
C LEU A 120 -2.16 -6.16 0.31
N LEU A 121 -1.44 -5.21 0.92
CA LEU A 121 -0.52 -5.54 2.01
C LEU A 121 -1.23 -6.15 3.22
N ASN A 122 -2.39 -5.64 3.61
CA ASN A 122 -3.17 -6.21 4.72
C ASN A 122 -3.70 -7.61 4.38
N GLU A 123 -4.22 -7.83 3.17
CA GLU A 123 -4.66 -9.16 2.74
C GLU A 123 -3.48 -10.17 2.74
N LEU A 124 -2.28 -9.76 2.32
CA LEU A 124 -1.09 -10.62 2.38
C LEU A 124 -0.73 -10.95 3.84
N VAL A 125 -0.80 -9.97 4.76
CA VAL A 125 -0.58 -10.21 6.19
C VAL A 125 -1.57 -11.22 6.72
N ASP A 126 -2.87 -11.03 6.46
CA ASP A 126 -3.93 -11.91 6.94
C ASP A 126 -3.77 -13.34 6.45
N ILE A 127 -3.41 -13.53 5.17
CA ILE A 127 -3.13 -14.85 4.60
C ILE A 127 -1.94 -15.51 5.33
N LEU A 128 -0.84 -14.78 5.52
CA LEU A 128 0.36 -15.30 6.18
C LEU A 128 0.13 -15.64 7.65
N GLU A 129 -0.69 -14.85 8.35
CA GLU A 129 -1.08 -15.13 9.72
C GLU A 129 -1.94 -16.39 9.81
N LYS A 130 -2.91 -16.57 8.89
CA LYS A 130 -3.75 -17.77 8.84
C LYS A 130 -2.91 -19.03 8.62
N VAL A 131 -1.98 -19.00 7.66
CA VAL A 131 -1.05 -20.11 7.39
C VAL A 131 -0.17 -20.41 8.62
N SER A 132 0.37 -19.38 9.27
CA SER A 132 1.21 -19.54 10.46
C SER A 132 0.44 -20.12 11.66
N ARG A 133 -0.85 -19.82 11.78
CA ARG A 133 -1.73 -20.38 12.83
C ARG A 133 -2.07 -21.84 12.53
N ALA A 134 -2.40 -22.17 11.27
CA ALA A 134 -2.67 -23.54 10.84
C ALA A 134 -1.47 -24.48 11.05
N ALA A 135 -0.25 -23.98 10.79
CA ALA A 135 0.98 -24.75 11.03
C ALA A 135 1.27 -25.01 12.52
N LYS A 136 0.68 -24.23 13.44
CA LYS A 136 0.85 -24.41 14.89
C LYS A 136 -0.22 -25.30 15.52
N SER A 137 -1.34 -25.52 14.82
CA SER A 137 -2.44 -26.37 15.31
C SER A 137 -2.23 -27.86 15.09
N ASP A 138 -1.18 -28.28 14.38
CA ASP A 138 -0.75 -29.68 14.30
C ASP A 138 0.59 -29.86 15.03
N PRO A 139 0.52 -30.27 16.31
CA PRO A 139 1.17 -31.52 16.71
C PRO A 139 0.23 -32.42 17.54
N GLU A 140 0.34 -33.72 17.31
CA GLU A 140 -0.37 -34.83 17.95
C GLU A 140 -0.64 -34.67 19.47
N SER A 141 -1.90 -34.88 19.89
CA SER A 141 -2.23 -35.89 20.90
C SER A 141 -3.75 -36.12 21.00
N CYS A 142 -4.20 -37.24 20.44
CA CYS A 142 -5.28 -38.01 21.04
C CYS A 142 -4.78 -38.62 22.35
N SER A 143 -5.43 -38.31 23.47
CA SER A 143 -5.55 -39.24 24.60
C SER A 143 -6.87 -38.98 25.32
N SER A 144 -7.77 -39.94 25.20
CA SER A 144 -9.02 -40.09 25.94
C SER A 144 -8.80 -40.16 27.46
N SER A 145 -9.70 -39.53 28.24
CA SER A 145 -10.39 -40.15 29.39
C SER A 145 -11.48 -39.24 30.02
N GLU A 146 -12.69 -39.80 30.08
CA GLU A 146 -13.69 -39.78 31.17
C GLU A 146 -14.51 -38.51 31.58
N GLN A 147 -15.76 -38.48 31.09
CA GLN A 147 -17.07 -38.36 31.79
C GLN A 147 -17.32 -37.40 33.01
N ILE A 148 -18.02 -36.27 32.71
CA ILE A 148 -19.22 -35.58 33.31
C ILE A 148 -19.30 -35.13 34.82
N PRO A 149 -20.32 -34.33 35.29
CA PRO A 149 -20.75 -32.92 35.03
C PRO A 149 -20.74 -31.98 36.29
N ASN A 150 -21.12 -30.71 36.04
CA ASN A 150 -21.73 -29.70 36.95
C ASN A 150 -20.82 -28.66 37.65
N GLY A 151 -21.10 -27.38 37.37
CA GLY A 151 -20.90 -26.32 38.37
C GLY A 151 -20.38 -24.98 37.85
N ILE A 152 -21.33 -24.09 37.48
CA ILE A 152 -21.31 -22.64 37.71
C ILE A 152 -20.31 -21.78 36.90
N LYS A 153 -20.91 -20.87 36.12
CA LYS A 153 -20.32 -19.79 35.34
C LYS A 153 -19.42 -18.90 36.21
N THR A 154 -18.14 -18.85 35.90
CA THR A 154 -17.34 -17.63 36.08
C THR A 154 -16.51 -17.41 34.82
N SER A 155 -16.87 -16.33 34.13
CA SER A 155 -16.20 -15.82 32.94
C SER A 155 -14.83 -15.26 33.32
N HIS A 156 -13.84 -16.13 33.54
CA HIS A 156 -12.44 -15.71 33.54
C HIS A 156 -11.90 -15.85 32.13
N ILE A 157 -11.96 -14.72 31.42
CA ILE A 157 -11.27 -14.49 30.15
C ILE A 157 -9.79 -14.61 30.44
N ASN A 158 -9.20 -15.77 30.15
CA ASN A 158 -7.75 -15.95 30.09
C ASN A 158 -7.22 -15.18 28.87
N GLY A 159 -7.12 -13.86 29.05
CA GLY A 159 -6.49 -12.93 28.14
C GLY A 159 -4.99 -13.11 28.14
N HIS A 160 -4.51 -14.18 27.52
CA HIS A 160 -3.21 -14.10 26.87
C HIS A 160 -3.35 -13.03 25.78
N VAL A 161 -2.83 -11.84 26.04
CA VAL A 161 -2.51 -10.87 24.98
C VAL A 161 -1.54 -11.59 24.07
N ARG A 162 -2.06 -12.25 23.03
CA ARG A 162 -1.26 -12.92 22.03
C ARG A 162 -0.46 -11.82 21.34
N GLU A 163 0.86 -11.85 21.50
CA GLU A 163 1.72 -10.96 20.73
C GLU A 163 1.38 -11.15 19.24
N PRO A 164 1.16 -10.05 18.50
CA PRO A 164 0.78 -10.13 17.10
C PRO A 164 1.88 -10.83 16.30
N LEU A 165 1.47 -11.74 15.41
CA LEU A 165 2.41 -12.51 14.61
C LEU A 165 3.14 -11.57 13.64
N ILE A 166 4.48 -11.56 13.71
CA ILE A 166 5.30 -10.72 12.82
C ILE A 166 5.59 -11.49 11.53
N THR A 167 4.81 -11.19 10.49
CA THR A 167 5.03 -11.71 9.13
C THR A 167 6.25 -11.04 8.48
N TRP A 168 6.75 -11.60 7.38
CA TRP A 168 7.82 -10.97 6.60
C TRP A 168 7.33 -9.69 5.88
N VAL A 169 6.02 -9.53 5.64
CA VAL A 169 5.43 -8.25 5.20
C VAL A 169 5.63 -7.19 6.28
N HIS A 170 5.38 -7.53 7.55
CA HIS A 170 5.66 -6.65 8.69
C HIS A 170 7.15 -6.29 8.76
N LYS A 171 8.07 -7.25 8.55
CA LYS A 171 9.51 -6.97 8.56
C LYS A 171 9.94 -5.94 7.50
N ASN A 172 9.31 -5.95 6.32
CA ASN A 172 9.64 -5.02 5.24
C ASN A 172 9.02 -3.64 5.44
N PHE A 173 7.71 -3.57 5.67
CA PHE A 173 6.94 -2.33 5.56
C PHE A 173 6.49 -1.75 6.89
N GLN A 174 6.53 -2.52 7.99
CA GLN A 174 6.01 -2.04 9.26
C GLN A 174 6.99 -1.11 9.97
N GLY A 175 6.53 0.10 10.24
CA GLY A 175 7.14 1.04 11.17
C GLY A 175 6.31 1.19 12.45
N ILE A 176 6.84 1.97 13.40
CA ILE A 176 6.16 2.35 14.64
C ILE A 176 6.14 3.87 14.76
N LEU A 177 4.95 4.43 14.93
CA LEU A 177 4.70 5.82 15.30
C LEU A 177 4.40 5.90 16.79
N THR A 178 4.79 7.01 17.40
CA THR A 178 4.34 7.39 18.75
C THR A 178 3.49 8.64 18.64
N ASN A 179 2.23 8.51 19.06
CA ASN A 179 1.28 9.60 19.19
C ASN A 179 1.36 10.12 20.62
N GLU A 180 1.89 11.33 20.76
CA GLU A 180 2.03 12.01 22.04
C GLU A 180 0.98 13.11 22.16
N THR A 181 0.22 13.11 23.25
CA THR A 181 -0.77 14.13 23.58
C THR A 181 -0.46 14.73 24.94
N ARG A 182 -0.22 16.04 25.00
CA ARG A 182 0.02 16.81 26.23
C ARG A 182 -1.21 17.64 26.55
N CYS A 183 -1.82 17.41 27.71
CA CYS A 183 -2.86 18.29 28.25
C CYS A 183 -2.28 19.67 28.57
N LEU A 184 -2.92 20.75 28.14
CA LEU A 184 -2.48 22.12 28.47
C LEU A 184 -2.95 22.59 29.84
N ARG A 185 -3.92 21.91 30.46
CA ARG A 185 -4.43 22.27 31.80
C ARG A 185 -3.64 21.62 32.94
N CYS A 186 -3.38 20.31 32.85
CA CYS A 186 -2.69 19.54 33.90
C CYS A 186 -1.31 19.03 33.51
N GLU A 187 -0.83 19.43 32.32
CA GLU A 187 0.48 19.07 31.77
C GLU A 187 0.76 17.57 31.59
N THR A 188 -0.25 16.72 31.79
CA THR A 188 -0.11 15.28 31.64
C THR A 188 0.14 14.92 30.19
N VAL A 189 1.23 14.18 29.96
CA VAL A 189 1.60 13.65 28.66
C VAL A 189 1.18 12.18 28.59
N THR A 190 0.38 11.85 27.58
CA THR A 190 0.08 10.47 27.21
C THR A 190 0.80 10.16 25.91
N ALA A 191 1.37 8.96 25.82
CA ALA A 191 2.05 8.48 24.61
C ALA A 191 1.48 7.11 24.26
N ARG A 192 1.12 6.91 23.00
CA ARG A 192 0.63 5.63 22.47
C ARG A 192 1.40 5.27 21.22
N ASP A 193 1.87 4.03 21.16
CA ASP A 193 2.56 3.51 19.99
C ASP A 193 1.56 2.84 19.04
N GLU A 194 1.68 3.16 17.76
CA GLU A 194 0.86 2.62 16.68
C GLU A 194 1.75 2.11 15.55
N THR A 195 1.39 0.99 14.95
CA THR A 195 2.10 0.43 13.79
C THR A 195 1.54 1.01 12.50
N PHE A 196 2.38 1.11 11.47
CA PHE A 196 1.96 1.57 10.14
C PHE A 196 2.70 0.82 9.04
N LEU A 197 2.07 0.65 7.88
CA LEU A 197 2.67 0.09 6.66
C LEU A 197 3.05 1.17 5.64
N ASP A 198 2.36 2.31 5.70
CA ASP A 198 2.63 3.48 4.87
C ASP A 198 2.48 4.77 5.67
N LEU A 199 3.10 5.84 5.17
CA LEU A 199 2.99 7.17 5.74
C LEU A 199 2.29 8.11 4.77
N SER A 200 1.07 8.51 5.13
CA SER A 200 0.26 9.45 4.34
C SER A 200 0.54 10.91 4.73
N LEU A 201 1.19 11.65 3.85
CA LEU A 201 1.64 13.03 4.07
C LEU A 201 0.73 14.04 3.39
N ASP A 202 0.39 15.08 4.15
CA ASP A 202 -0.28 16.27 3.64
C ASP A 202 0.68 17.14 2.80
N ILE A 203 0.14 17.73 1.73
CA ILE A 203 0.94 18.42 0.72
C ILE A 203 0.56 19.90 0.65
N GLU A 204 1.58 20.72 0.75
CA GLU A 204 1.50 22.17 0.57
C GLU A 204 2.20 22.63 -0.71
N GLN A 205 1.98 23.88 -1.11
CA GLN A 205 2.61 24.44 -2.30
C GLN A 205 4.12 24.60 -2.10
N ASN A 206 4.90 24.28 -3.12
CA ASN A 206 6.36 24.45 -3.16
C ASN A 206 7.13 23.73 -2.04
N THR A 207 6.61 22.58 -1.58
CA THR A 207 7.21 21.81 -0.49
C THR A 207 8.17 20.71 -0.98
N SER A 208 8.92 20.14 -0.05
CA SER A 208 9.78 18.97 -0.25
C SER A 208 9.29 17.80 0.61
N ILE A 209 9.66 16.55 0.29
CA ILE A 209 9.33 15.40 1.15
C ILE A 209 9.88 15.62 2.57
N THR A 210 11.09 16.16 2.70
CA THR A 210 11.68 16.48 4.00
C THR A 210 10.83 17.49 4.78
N SER A 211 10.29 18.49 4.11
CA SER A 211 9.37 19.47 4.71
C SER A 211 8.04 18.83 5.11
N CYS A 212 7.46 17.98 4.26
CA CYS A 212 6.24 17.23 4.58
C CYS A 212 6.43 16.31 5.81
N LEU A 213 7.57 15.61 5.91
CA LEU A 213 7.89 14.78 7.07
C LEU A 213 8.07 15.61 8.36
N LYS A 214 8.69 16.79 8.25
CA LYS A 214 8.79 17.72 9.39
C LYS A 214 7.41 18.22 9.81
N ASN A 215 6.53 18.52 8.86
CA ASN A 215 5.17 18.95 9.15
C ASN A 215 4.34 17.83 9.78
N PHE A 216 4.50 16.60 9.30
CA PHE A 216 3.87 15.41 9.89
C PHE A 216 4.24 15.22 11.37
N SER A 217 5.48 15.54 11.75
CA SER A 217 5.93 15.50 13.14
C SER A 217 5.84 16.83 13.89
N SER A 218 5.17 17.83 13.31
CA SER A 218 4.91 19.09 13.99
C SER A 218 3.84 18.91 15.07
N THR A 219 3.86 19.80 16.06
CA THR A 219 2.85 19.81 17.13
C THR A 219 1.59 20.52 16.63
N GLU A 220 0.47 19.80 16.57
CA GLU A 220 -0.86 20.37 16.37
C GLU A 220 -1.48 20.73 17.74
N THR A 221 -2.26 21.82 17.79
CA THR A 221 -2.99 22.21 19.00
C THR A 221 -4.47 21.92 18.81
N LEU A 222 -5.00 21.06 19.68
CA LEU A 222 -6.40 20.67 19.75
C LEU A 222 -7.16 21.70 20.60
N ASN A 223 -7.96 22.55 19.95
CA ASN A 223 -8.70 23.66 20.57
C ASN A 223 -10.16 23.71 20.12
N ALA A 224 -10.94 24.60 20.74
CA ALA A 224 -12.35 24.84 20.42
C ALA A 224 -13.22 23.56 20.33
N GLU A 225 -13.59 23.13 19.13
CA GLU A 225 -14.44 21.98 18.85
C GLU A 225 -13.67 20.64 18.92
N ASP A 226 -12.35 20.67 18.73
CA ASP A 226 -11.47 19.49 18.69
C ASP A 226 -10.83 19.17 20.06
N LYS A 227 -11.41 19.64 21.17
CA LYS A 227 -10.87 19.40 22.52
C LYS A 227 -10.79 17.90 22.83
N PHE A 228 -9.70 17.47 23.45
CA PHE A 228 -9.50 16.08 23.84
C PHE A 228 -10.01 15.83 25.26
N PHE A 229 -10.50 14.62 25.55
CA PHE A 229 -10.87 14.25 26.90
C PHE A 229 -9.62 13.87 27.71
N CYS A 230 -9.39 14.55 28.83
CA CYS A 230 -8.26 14.27 29.71
C CYS A 230 -8.71 13.45 30.92
N ASP A 231 -8.18 12.22 31.05
CA ASP A 231 -8.51 11.31 32.15
C ASP A 231 -8.18 11.87 33.53
N LYS A 232 -7.11 12.67 33.65
CA LYS A 232 -6.74 13.30 34.94
C LYS A 232 -7.61 14.51 35.29
N CYS A 233 -8.12 15.24 34.30
CA CYS A 233 -9.01 16.39 34.52
C CYS A 233 -10.49 15.99 34.50
N CYS A 234 -10.80 14.75 34.14
CA CYS A 234 -12.15 14.22 33.91
C CYS A 234 -13.04 15.15 33.07
N SER A 235 -12.46 15.83 32.07
CA SER A 235 -13.14 16.84 31.26
C SER A 235 -12.43 17.10 29.93
N LEU A 236 -13.12 17.71 28.97
CA LEU A 236 -12.56 18.17 27.70
C LEU A 236 -11.60 19.33 27.93
N GLN A 237 -10.36 19.18 27.47
CA GLN A 237 -9.28 20.15 27.64
C GLN A 237 -8.60 20.44 26.30
N GLU A 238 -7.87 21.55 26.26
CA GLU A 238 -6.97 21.84 25.14
C GLU A 238 -5.71 20.97 25.28
N ALA A 239 -5.23 20.44 24.15
CA ALA A 239 -4.01 19.64 24.10
C ALA A 239 -3.08 20.06 22.99
N GLN A 240 -1.82 19.72 23.17
CA GLN A 240 -0.86 19.61 22.08
C GLN A 240 -0.69 18.14 21.70
N LYS A 241 -0.92 17.82 20.43
CA LYS A 241 -0.73 16.48 19.89
C LYS A 241 0.42 16.50 18.88
N ARG A 242 1.23 15.45 18.85
CA ARG A 242 2.31 15.29 17.85
C ARG A 242 2.53 13.82 17.54
N MET A 243 2.85 13.54 16.28
CA MET A 243 3.17 12.19 15.80
C MET A 243 4.66 12.08 15.50
N LYS A 244 5.33 11.07 16.03
CA LYS A 244 6.77 10.85 15.78
C LYS A 244 7.03 9.45 15.26
N ILE A 245 7.99 9.32 14.35
CA ILE A 245 8.48 8.00 13.93
C ILE A 245 9.42 7.49 15.02
N LYS A 246 8.99 6.46 15.76
CA LYS A 246 9.80 5.78 16.78
C LYS A 246 10.73 4.76 16.14
N LYS A 247 10.21 3.98 15.19
CA LYS A 247 10.99 2.99 14.43
C LYS A 247 10.61 3.07 12.94
N PRO A 248 11.56 3.37 12.03
CA PRO A 248 11.29 3.32 10.60
C PRO A 248 11.24 1.87 10.08
N PRO A 249 10.45 1.59 9.03
CA PRO A 249 10.47 0.31 8.33
C PRO A 249 11.73 0.15 7.47
N GLN A 250 12.01 -1.08 7.03
CA GLN A 250 13.08 -1.34 6.05
C GLN A 250 12.76 -0.69 4.69
N ILE A 251 11.48 -0.70 4.30
CA ILE A 251 10.95 -0.07 3.09
C ILE A 251 9.88 0.93 3.52
N LEU A 252 10.20 2.23 3.44
CA LEU A 252 9.27 3.29 3.78
C LEU A 252 8.40 3.64 2.56
N VAL A 253 7.11 3.31 2.65
CA VAL A 253 6.11 3.75 1.68
C VAL A 253 5.60 5.13 2.09
N ILE A 254 5.71 6.10 1.18
CA ILE A 254 5.19 7.46 1.39
C ILE A 254 4.05 7.70 0.42
N HIS A 255 2.85 7.86 0.96
CA HIS A 255 1.69 8.31 0.23
C HIS A 255 1.58 9.83 0.31
N LEU A 256 1.51 10.48 -0.85
CA LEU A 256 1.28 11.92 -0.93
C LEU A 256 -0.22 12.16 -1.12
N LYS A 257 -0.90 12.75 -0.13
CA LYS A 257 -2.35 13.05 -0.15
C LYS A 257 -2.69 14.13 -1.19
N ARG A 258 -2.66 13.75 -2.47
CA ARG A 258 -2.90 14.66 -3.60
C ARG A 258 -4.39 14.84 -3.90
N PHE A 259 -5.25 13.94 -3.47
CA PHE A 259 -6.68 14.07 -3.67
C PHE A 259 -7.30 14.62 -2.38
N LYS A 260 -7.81 15.85 -2.43
CA LYS A 260 -8.47 16.49 -1.30
C LYS A 260 -9.93 16.76 -1.67
N TYR A 261 -10.85 16.39 -0.79
CA TYR A 261 -12.25 16.76 -0.93
C TYR A 261 -12.40 18.25 -0.63
N ILE A 262 -13.06 19.00 -1.52
CA ILE A 262 -13.34 20.41 -1.32
C ILE A 262 -14.85 20.54 -1.11
N GLU A 263 -15.25 20.78 0.14
CA GLU A 263 -16.67 20.89 0.54
C GLU A 263 -17.41 21.95 -0.28
N GLN A 264 -16.79 23.10 -0.50
CA GLN A 264 -17.34 24.20 -1.32
C GLN A 264 -17.71 23.78 -2.75
N LEU A 265 -17.05 22.74 -3.30
CA LEU A 265 -17.28 22.25 -4.65
C LEU A 265 -18.01 20.90 -4.67
N GLY A 266 -18.28 20.29 -3.51
CA GLY A 266 -18.88 18.96 -3.39
C GLY A 266 -18.11 17.85 -4.11
N ARG A 267 -16.78 17.99 -4.30
CA ARG A 267 -15.99 17.04 -5.10
C ARG A 267 -14.52 16.98 -4.71
N TYR A 268 -13.89 15.86 -5.08
CA TYR A 268 -12.44 15.70 -4.99
C TYR A 268 -11.71 16.56 -6.03
N LYS A 269 -10.64 17.22 -5.60
CA LYS A 269 -9.70 17.95 -6.45
C LYS A 269 -8.29 17.38 -6.28
N LYS A 270 -7.61 17.21 -7.40
CA LYS A 270 -6.19 16.85 -7.43
C LYS A 270 -5.31 18.07 -7.19
N LEU A 271 -4.42 17.96 -6.19
CA LEU A 271 -3.37 18.91 -5.87
C LEU A 271 -2.16 18.66 -6.78
N SER A 272 -2.03 19.49 -7.82
CA SER A 272 -0.91 19.43 -8.77
C SER A 272 0.35 20.15 -8.27
N TYR A 273 0.53 20.24 -6.95
CA TYR A 273 1.67 20.90 -6.33
C TYR A 273 2.97 20.14 -6.62
N ARG A 274 4.03 20.92 -6.90
CA ARG A 274 5.38 20.38 -7.03
C ARG A 274 5.88 19.97 -5.65
N VAL A 275 6.19 18.68 -5.50
CA VAL A 275 6.81 18.13 -4.29
C VAL A 275 8.18 17.61 -4.69
N VAL A 276 9.24 18.17 -4.12
CA VAL A 276 10.62 17.75 -4.43
C VAL A 276 11.00 16.58 -3.53
N PHE A 277 11.50 15.49 -4.12
CA PHE A 277 12.05 14.34 -3.41
C PHE A 277 13.58 14.30 -3.60
N PRO A 278 14.36 13.99 -2.55
CA PRO A 278 15.80 13.93 -2.65
C PRO A 278 16.23 12.72 -3.52
N PRO A 279 17.27 12.86 -4.37
CA PRO A 279 17.69 11.82 -5.31
C PRO A 279 18.19 10.53 -4.63
N GLY A 280 18.57 10.57 -3.34
CA GLY A 280 19.00 9.41 -2.56
C GLY A 280 17.88 8.64 -1.84
N ALA A 281 16.63 9.14 -1.87
CA ALA A 281 15.46 8.43 -1.33
C ALA A 281 14.83 7.47 -2.36
N GLN A 282 15.38 7.43 -3.57
CA GLN A 282 15.15 6.32 -4.49
C GLN A 282 15.93 5.13 -3.92
N THR A 283 15.30 3.96 -3.89
CA THR A 283 15.98 2.66 -3.75
C THR A 283 17.35 2.75 -4.41
N LYS A 284 18.41 2.26 -3.76
CA LYS A 284 19.77 2.13 -4.34
C LYS A 284 19.75 1.16 -5.53
N GLN A 285 18.98 1.47 -6.55
CA GLN A 285 19.14 0.91 -7.88
C GLN A 285 20.20 1.78 -8.53
N HIS A 286 21.23 1.12 -9.03
CA HIS A 286 22.51 1.61 -9.52
C HIS A 286 22.41 2.64 -10.68
N CYS A 287 21.67 3.74 -10.53
CA CYS A 287 21.68 4.86 -11.47
C CYS A 287 22.76 5.87 -11.06
N ARG A 288 24.02 5.42 -11.09
CA ARG A 288 25.16 6.35 -11.08
C ARG A 288 25.19 7.07 -12.42
N ARG A 289 24.84 8.37 -12.37
CA ARG A 289 25.10 9.40 -13.38
C ARG A 289 24.70 9.01 -14.80
N HIS A 290 23.54 9.47 -15.26
CA HIS A 290 23.45 10.22 -16.52
C HIS A 290 22.38 11.30 -16.37
N ARG A 291 22.83 12.56 -16.39
CA ARG A 291 21.97 13.72 -16.64
C ARG A 291 21.25 13.47 -17.97
N ARG A 292 19.95 13.18 -17.94
CA ARG A 292 18.90 13.72 -18.82
C ARG A 292 17.62 12.87 -18.69
N ARG A 293 16.58 13.53 -18.15
CA ARG A 293 15.14 13.29 -18.41
C ARG A 293 14.66 11.83 -18.42
N ILE A 294 14.27 11.29 -17.28
CA ILE A 294 13.26 10.23 -17.00
C ILE A 294 13.32 10.11 -15.45
N PHE A 295 12.34 10.31 -14.58
CA PHE A 295 10.89 10.34 -14.61
C PHE A 295 10.36 11.76 -14.33
N SER A 296 9.57 12.29 -15.26
CA SER A 296 8.55 13.28 -14.94
C SER A 296 7.23 12.56 -15.11
N PHE A 297 6.50 12.33 -14.03
CA PHE A 297 5.04 12.25 -14.13
C PHE A 297 4.58 13.65 -14.56
N ARG A 298 4.69 13.95 -15.86
CA ARG A 298 3.86 14.98 -16.47
C ARG A 298 2.45 14.45 -16.31
N GLY A 299 1.67 15.11 -15.46
CA GLY A 299 0.23 14.93 -15.48
C GLY A 299 -0.24 15.02 -16.94
N CYS A 300 -1.11 14.10 -17.34
CA CYS A 300 -1.92 14.29 -18.53
C CYS A 300 -2.53 15.69 -18.45
N GLY A 301 -1.97 16.61 -19.23
CA GLY A 301 -2.64 17.83 -19.63
C GLY A 301 -3.82 17.50 -20.54
N PRO A 302 -4.72 18.46 -20.75
CA PRO A 302 -6.12 18.20 -21.04
C PRO A 302 -6.34 17.68 -22.45
N CYS A 303 -7.05 16.57 -22.60
CA CYS A 303 -7.84 16.30 -23.80
C CYS A 303 -8.95 17.36 -23.90
N ARG A 304 -8.63 18.52 -24.46
CA ARG A 304 -9.61 19.36 -25.14
C ARG A 304 -9.94 18.71 -26.48
N LYS A 305 -11.20 18.89 -26.91
CA LYS A 305 -11.94 18.17 -27.97
C LYS A 305 -12.43 16.85 -27.38
N TRP A 306 -13.68 16.70 -26.93
CA TRP A 306 -14.93 16.91 -27.66
C TRP A 306 -16.00 17.55 -26.76
N ALA A 307 -16.45 18.75 -27.11
CA ALA A 307 -17.73 19.29 -26.69
C ALA A 307 -18.15 20.33 -27.74
N GLN A 308 -18.93 19.91 -28.73
CA GLN A 308 -19.88 20.81 -29.36
C GLN A 308 -21.28 20.44 -28.85
N PRO A 309 -22.12 21.43 -28.52
CA PRO A 309 -23.44 21.21 -27.96
C PRO A 309 -24.37 20.69 -29.05
N ARG A 310 -24.94 19.48 -28.86
CA ARG A 310 -26.18 19.14 -29.56
C ARG A 310 -27.30 19.86 -28.84
N THR A 311 -27.75 20.94 -29.48
CA THR A 311 -29.04 21.56 -29.28
C THR A 311 -30.13 20.49 -29.21
N LEU A 312 -30.83 20.40 -28.08
CA LEU A 312 -32.12 19.74 -27.97
C LEU A 312 -33.07 20.42 -28.96
N ARG A 313 -33.44 19.71 -30.03
CA ARG A 313 -34.58 20.09 -30.87
C ARG A 313 -35.85 19.70 -30.13
N GLU A 314 -36.69 20.70 -29.89
CA GLU A 314 -38.10 20.53 -29.52
C GLU A 314 -38.81 19.61 -30.54
N PRO A 315 -39.72 18.72 -30.11
CA PRO A 315 -40.63 18.05 -31.01
C PRO A 315 -41.68 19.06 -31.49
N ARG A 316 -41.72 19.28 -32.81
CA ARG A 316 -42.81 20.00 -33.47
C ARG A 316 -44.09 19.20 -33.37
N GLU A 317 -45.14 19.87 -32.92
CA GLU A 317 -46.52 19.49 -33.12
C GLU A 317 -46.89 19.42 -34.62
N LYS A 318 -47.97 18.66 -34.88
CA LYS A 318 -48.99 18.77 -35.95
C LYS A 318 -48.94 17.74 -37.09
N PRO A 319 -50.10 17.41 -37.68
CA PRO A 319 -51.45 17.95 -37.44
C PRO A 319 -52.32 17.12 -36.49
#